data_AF-A0A423UXF8-F1
#
_entry.id   AF-A0A423UXF8-F1
#
_cell.length_a   1.000
_cell.length_b   1.000
_cell.length_c   1.000
_cell.angle_alpha   90.00
_cell.angle_beta   90.00
_cell.angle_gamma   90.00
#
_symmetry.space_group_name_H-M   'P 1'
#
loop_
_entity.id
_entity.type
_entity.pdbx_description
1 polymer ?
#
loop_
_entity_poly.entity_id
_entity_poly.type
_entity_poly.pdbx_seq_one_letter_code
_entity_poly.pdbx_strand_id
1 'polypeptide(L)'
;MTVWAVCATTPQGYEVVQTPALQVPGDQPVTAACPASKAVLGGGGDVQGDGSSLTRSYPRATAPGQPTLWVVAGHNRSSSSCGVVGYAMCADPIADVTWTTH
;
A
#
# COMPACT_ATOMS: atom_id res chain seq x y z
N MET A 1 -18.95 -19.31 -12.12
CA MET A 1 -18.12 -18.21 -11.60
C MET A 1 -18.33 -18.15 -10.10
N THR A 2 -17.30 -18.40 -9.31
CA THR A 2 -17.38 -18.32 -7.83
C THR A 2 -16.65 -17.06 -7.40
N VAL A 3 -17.29 -16.25 -6.57
CA VAL A 3 -16.72 -15.01 -6.02
C VAL A 3 -16.52 -15.19 -4.53
N TRP A 4 -15.41 -14.69 -4.02
CA TRP A 4 -15.07 -14.70 -2.60
C TRP A 4 -15.01 -13.25 -2.10
N ALA A 5 -15.50 -13.02 -0.88
CA ALA A 5 -15.44 -11.72 -0.22
C ALA A 5 -15.00 -11.91 1.24
N VAL A 6 -14.32 -10.89 1.77
CA VAL A 6 -13.97 -10.82 3.20
C VAL A 6 -14.88 -9.79 3.85
N CYS A 7 -15.63 -10.21 4.86
CA CYS A 7 -16.51 -9.34 5.63
C CYS A 7 -15.92 -9.12 7.03
N ALA A 8 -16.01 -7.89 7.53
CA ALA A 8 -15.60 -7.53 8.88
C ALA A 8 -16.41 -6.33 9.37
N THR A 9 -16.50 -6.16 10.69
CA THR A 9 -16.95 -4.89 11.28
C THR A 9 -15.96 -3.80 10.90
N THR A 10 -16.46 -2.67 10.40
CA THR A 10 -15.61 -1.54 9.99
C THR A 10 -14.78 -1.05 11.17
N PRO A 11 -13.44 -1.08 11.07
CA PRO A 11 -12.58 -0.52 12.10
C PRO A 11 -12.86 0.96 12.32
N GLN A 12 -12.63 1.44 13.54
CA GLN A 12 -12.76 2.86 13.83
C GLN A 12 -11.80 3.68 12.95
N GLY A 13 -12.30 4.81 12.43
CA GLY A 13 -11.48 5.67 11.59
C GLY A 13 -11.10 5.06 10.24
N TYR A 14 -11.77 3.99 9.78
CA TYR A 14 -11.45 3.36 8.50
C TYR A 14 -11.55 4.34 7.32
N GLU A 15 -10.50 4.41 6.52
CA GLU A 15 -10.48 5.14 5.25
C GLU A 15 -9.50 4.49 4.26
N VAL A 16 -9.68 4.77 2.98
CA VAL A 16 -8.74 4.36 1.93
C VAL A 16 -8.10 5.60 1.36
N VAL A 17 -6.77 5.65 1.40
CA VAL A 17 -5.97 6.73 0.80
C VAL A 17 -5.23 6.20 -0.41
N GLN A 18 -4.99 7.08 -1.37
CA GLN A 18 -4.21 6.76 -2.56
C GLN A 18 -3.22 7.87 -2.87
N THR A 19 -2.10 7.50 -3.50
CA THR A 19 -1.21 8.49 -4.11
C THR A 19 -1.79 9.00 -5.42
N PRO A 20 -1.36 10.17 -5.90
CA PRO A 20 -1.52 10.52 -7.30
C PRO A 20 -0.89 9.45 -8.21
N ALA A 21 -1.29 9.40 -9.47
CA ALA A 21 -0.59 8.63 -10.49
C ALA A 21 0.77 9.27 -10.76
N LEU A 22 1.85 8.56 -10.42
CA LEU A 22 3.22 9.05 -10.59
C LEU A 22 3.92 8.24 -11.67
N GLN A 23 4.60 8.92 -12.58
CA GLN A 23 5.58 8.29 -13.47
C GLN A 23 6.92 8.24 -12.75
N VAL A 24 7.39 7.03 -12.43
CA VAL A 24 8.64 6.84 -11.70
C VAL A 24 9.56 5.89 -12.46
N PRO A 25 10.89 6.05 -12.35
CA PRO A 25 11.85 5.04 -12.76
C PRO A 25 11.48 3.64 -12.25
N GLY A 26 11.83 2.62 -13.02
CA GLY A 26 11.66 1.23 -12.61
C GLY A 26 12.27 0.99 -11.23
N ASP A 27 11.53 0.30 -10.38
CA ASP A 27 11.89 0.00 -8.99
C ASP A 27 12.14 1.23 -8.11
N GLN A 28 11.62 2.40 -8.48
CA GLN A 28 11.52 3.50 -7.54
C GLN A 28 10.25 3.34 -6.67
N PRO A 29 10.36 3.33 -5.33
CA PRO A 29 9.21 3.16 -4.47
C PRO A 29 8.33 4.41 -4.41
N VAL A 30 7.02 4.20 -4.51
CA VAL A 30 5.96 5.15 -4.18
C VAL A 30 5.35 4.73 -2.85
N THR A 31 5.04 5.69 -1.98
CA THR A 31 4.53 5.41 -0.64
C THR A 31 3.17 6.08 -0.45
N ALA A 32 2.14 5.28 -0.15
CA ALA A 32 0.88 5.78 0.38
C ALA A 32 1.01 5.88 1.90
N ALA A 33 0.71 7.05 2.46
CA ALA A 33 0.81 7.31 3.89
C ALA A 33 -0.57 7.47 4.51
N CYS A 34 -0.83 6.76 5.61
CA CYS A 34 -2.02 7.01 6.40
C CYS A 34 -1.93 8.36 7.09
N PRO A 35 -3.08 9.04 7.32
CA PRO A 35 -3.11 10.25 8.14
C PRO A 35 -2.54 10.00 9.53
N ALA A 36 -2.07 11.09 10.17
CA ALA A 36 -1.46 11.02 11.49
C ALA A 36 -2.36 10.25 12.48
N SER A 37 -1.72 9.47 13.36
CA SER A 37 -2.34 8.56 14.35
C SER A 37 -3.01 7.28 13.80
N LYS A 38 -3.13 7.10 12.48
CA LYS A 38 -3.71 5.88 11.89
C LYS A 38 -2.66 4.85 11.48
N ALA A 39 -3.02 3.59 11.64
CA ALA A 39 -2.27 2.44 11.19
C ALA A 39 -2.74 1.98 9.80
N VAL A 40 -1.79 1.48 9.01
CA VAL A 40 -2.04 0.78 7.75
C VAL A 40 -2.41 -0.66 8.08
N LEU A 41 -3.62 -1.06 7.71
CA LEU A 41 -4.08 -2.45 7.83
C LEU A 41 -3.73 -3.28 6.59
N GLY A 42 -3.57 -2.62 5.45
CA GLY A 42 -3.27 -3.25 4.17
C GLY A 42 -3.13 -2.21 3.08
N GLY A 43 -2.88 -2.67 1.86
CA GLY A 43 -2.77 -1.80 0.71
C GLY A 43 -2.49 -2.57 -0.55
N GLY A 44 -2.13 -1.83 -1.60
CA GLY A 44 -1.81 -2.40 -2.89
C GLY A 44 -1.19 -1.36 -3.81
N GLY A 45 -0.77 -1.83 -4.97
CA GLY A 45 -0.22 -1.00 -6.02
C GLY A 45 -0.83 -1.33 -7.37
N ASP A 46 -1.17 -0.30 -8.12
CA ASP A 46 -1.42 -0.42 -9.56
C ASP A 46 -0.15 0.04 -10.29
N VAL A 47 0.40 -0.85 -11.11
CA VAL A 47 1.58 -0.55 -11.95
C VAL A 47 1.14 -0.57 -13.40
N GLN A 48 1.22 0.59 -14.02
CA GLN A 48 0.62 0.89 -15.31
C GLN A 48 1.67 0.83 -16.42
N GLY A 49 1.22 0.48 -17.61
CA GLY A 49 2.04 0.36 -18.83
C GLY A 49 2.19 -1.08 -19.33
N ASP A 50 2.33 -1.24 -20.63
CA ASP A 50 2.54 -2.55 -21.25
C ASP A 50 3.88 -3.15 -20.80
N GLY A 51 3.84 -4.41 -20.36
CA GLY A 51 5.03 -5.09 -19.82
C GLY A 51 5.45 -4.63 -18.41
N SER A 52 4.59 -3.88 -17.72
CA SER A 52 4.78 -3.52 -16.31
C SER A 52 4.43 -4.67 -15.36
N SER A 53 5.14 -4.75 -14.24
CA SER A 53 4.88 -5.68 -13.15
C SER A 53 5.08 -5.02 -11.79
N LEU A 54 4.23 -5.37 -10.82
CA LEU A 54 4.42 -5.04 -9.42
C LEU A 54 5.60 -5.83 -8.85
N THR A 55 6.62 -5.13 -8.35
CA THR A 55 7.83 -5.76 -7.79
C THR A 55 7.86 -5.72 -6.27
N ARG A 56 7.23 -4.71 -5.64
CA ARG A 56 7.12 -4.59 -4.18
C ARG A 56 5.74 -4.06 -3.79
N SER A 57 5.18 -4.65 -2.74
CA SER A 57 3.96 -4.17 -2.07
C SER A 57 3.97 -4.64 -0.63
N TYR A 58 4.27 -3.75 0.33
CA TYR A 58 4.43 -4.13 1.73
C TYR A 58 4.17 -2.96 2.70
N PRO A 59 3.72 -3.24 3.93
CA PRO A 59 3.60 -2.23 4.97
C PRO A 59 4.98 -1.80 5.48
N ARG A 60 5.14 -0.52 5.83
CA ARG A 60 6.37 0.02 6.43
C ARG A 60 6.03 0.85 7.67
N ALA A 61 6.77 0.61 8.75
CA ALA A 61 6.71 1.40 9.96
C ALA A 61 7.74 2.55 9.92
N THR A 62 7.38 3.70 10.49
CA THR A 62 8.29 4.85 10.68
C THR A 62 8.79 4.99 12.12
N ALA A 63 8.21 4.24 13.05
CA ALA A 63 8.55 4.17 14.47
C ALA A 63 8.13 2.78 15.01
N PRO A 64 8.60 2.36 16.21
CA PRO A 64 8.10 1.15 16.85
C PRO A 64 6.57 1.19 17.00
N GLY A 65 5.89 0.12 16.59
CA GLY A 65 4.43 0.03 16.62
C GLY A 65 3.85 -0.39 15.28
N GLN A 66 2.57 -0.07 15.07
CA GLN A 66 1.85 -0.43 13.85
C GLN A 66 2.38 0.39 12.65
N PRO A 67 2.47 -0.22 11.44
CA PRO A 67 2.93 0.48 10.26
C PRO A 67 1.97 1.61 9.89
N THR A 68 2.51 2.69 9.35
CA THR A 68 1.74 3.89 8.95
C THR A 68 1.83 4.15 7.45
N LEU A 69 2.66 3.37 6.74
CA LEU A 69 2.94 3.52 5.33
C LEU A 69 2.71 2.21 4.57
N TRP A 70 2.25 2.32 3.32
CA TRP A 70 2.25 1.23 2.35
C TRP A 70 3.20 1.56 1.20
N VAL A 71 4.16 0.67 0.94
CA VAL A 71 5.21 0.87 -0.06
C VAL A 71 4.90 0.04 -1.29
N VAL A 72 4.93 0.69 -2.45
CA VAL A 72 4.69 0.09 -3.76
C VAL A 72 5.85 0.39 -4.69
N ALA A 73 6.30 -0.58 -5.46
CA ALA A 73 7.18 -0.34 -6.60
C ALA A 73 6.82 -1.25 -7.77
N GLY A 74 7.08 -0.74 -8.97
CA GLY A 74 6.87 -1.46 -10.21
C GLY A 74 8.10 -1.38 -11.11
N HIS A 75 8.18 -2.31 -12.04
CA HIS A 75 9.22 -2.36 -13.07
C HIS A 75 8.55 -2.54 -14.42
N ASN A 76 9.11 -1.94 -15.47
CA ASN A 76 8.68 -2.15 -16.84
C ASN A 76 9.84 -2.71 -17.65
N ARG A 77 9.62 -3.80 -18.39
CA ARG A 77 10.67 -4.48 -19.16
C ARG A 77 10.99 -3.79 -20.50
N SER A 78 10.15 -2.88 -20.92
CA SER A 78 10.18 -2.21 -22.22
C SER A 78 10.42 -0.70 -22.11
N SER A 79 10.44 -0.15 -20.89
CA SER A 79 10.61 1.27 -20.57
C SER A 79 11.44 1.42 -19.30
N SER A 80 12.19 2.52 -19.19
CA SER A 80 12.92 2.86 -17.95
C SER A 80 12.01 3.39 -16.83
N SER A 81 10.73 3.62 -17.10
CA SER A 81 9.75 4.15 -16.15
C SER A 81 8.38 3.46 -16.28
N CYS A 82 7.61 3.51 -15.20
CA CYS A 82 6.24 3.01 -15.14
C CYS A 82 5.35 3.96 -14.34
N GLY A 83 4.04 3.92 -14.64
CA GLY A 83 3.04 4.58 -13.81
C GLY A 83 2.78 3.77 -12.55
N VAL A 84 2.77 4.42 -11.40
CA VAL A 84 2.49 3.76 -10.12
C VAL A 84 1.45 4.56 -9.34
N VAL A 85 0.41 3.86 -8.88
CA VAL A 85 -0.55 4.35 -7.88
C VAL A 85 -0.48 3.44 -6.67
N GLY A 86 -0.16 4.00 -5.51
CA GLY A 86 -0.18 3.28 -4.24
C GLY A 86 -1.49 3.50 -3.50
N TYR A 87 -2.02 2.44 -2.89
CA TYR A 87 -3.22 2.46 -2.05
C TYR A 87 -2.87 2.00 -0.64
N ALA A 88 -3.45 2.63 0.37
CA ALA A 88 -3.38 2.18 1.75
C ALA A 88 -4.77 2.20 2.39
N MET A 89 -5.09 1.14 3.11
CA MET A 89 -6.26 1.03 3.96
C MET A 89 -5.84 1.43 5.38
N CYS A 90 -6.39 2.53 5.87
CA CYS A 90 -6.04 3.14 7.13
C CYS A 90 -7.16 2.95 8.14
N ALA A 91 -6.80 2.80 9.41
CA ALA A 91 -7.74 2.83 10.52
C ALA A 91 -7.04 3.31 11.79
N ASP A 92 -7.81 3.61 12.82
CA ASP A 92 -7.25 3.83 14.15
C ASP A 92 -6.54 2.54 14.62
N PRO A 93 -5.47 2.63 15.44
CA PRO A 93 -4.71 1.46 15.84
C PRO A 93 -5.56 0.41 16.53
N ILE A 94 -5.53 -0.81 16.01
CA ILE A 94 -6.30 -1.93 16.57
C ILE A 94 -5.47 -2.58 17.67
N ALA A 95 -5.92 -2.47 18.92
CA ALA A 95 -5.14 -2.89 20.11
C ALA A 95 -4.67 -4.35 20.05
N ASP A 96 -5.45 -5.24 19.45
CA ASP A 96 -5.16 -6.68 19.38
C ASP A 96 -4.28 -7.09 18.18
N VAL A 97 -3.91 -6.14 17.31
CA VAL A 97 -3.02 -6.42 16.17
C VAL A 97 -1.57 -6.19 16.59
N THR A 98 -0.84 -7.30 16.77
CA THR A 98 0.60 -7.30 17.02
C THR A 98 1.36 -7.25 15.70
N TRP A 99 2.31 -6.31 15.60
CA TRP A 99 3.24 -6.22 14.47
C TRP A 99 4.63 -6.63 14.93
N THR A 100 5.27 -7.49 14.15
CA THR A 100 6.66 -7.89 14.37
C THR A 100 7.44 -7.59 13.10
N THR A 101 8.52 -6.82 13.23
CA THR A 101 9.50 -6.65 12.15
C THR A 101 10.41 -7.87 12.18
N HIS A 102 10.38 -8.68 11.12
CA HIS A 102 11.35 -9.75 10.88
C HIS A 102 12.54 -9.24 10.08
#